data_AF-A0A813UF37-F1
#
_entry.id   AF-A0A813UF37-F1
#
_cell.length_a   1.000
_cell.length_b   1.000
_cell.length_c   1.000
_cell.angle_alpha   90.00
_cell.angle_beta   90.00
_cell.angle_gamma   90.00
#
_symmetry.space_group_name_H-M   'P 1'
#
loop_
_entity.id
_entity.type
_entity.pdbx_description
1 polymer ?
#
loop_
_entity_poly.entity_id
_entity_poly.type
_entity_poly.pdbx_seq_one_letter_code
_entity_poly.pdbx_strand_id
1 'polypeptide(L)'
;MLNHNTGTCSTNTSEKKITGSQIVYKQGSFGVPYYQTILAGIIVIIALSILVGIFIVPILIHVPVIIWEILFYIISVFLMIFISNSWLIFLGCLTFVATLSFTITYHFSREKYAGLVASWICFFVWTFVALYQQHREAGYLAVMALESALGFVIFVGQLVIVIGFQNEKIIPSATIASFILLLIGCILHIQQRSNILTIPFTRPLLFLGTFVYFIGMLILTSRLYDEWREKKYIFWILQIITFFSGLATMFFGPMLEIPFIQAVGGTMFVIWLLEKYVEFAPWKDTFTVVLSLLGSSK
;
A
#
# COMPACT_ATOMS: atom_id res chain seq x y z
N MET A 1 -31.87 34.28 -5.15
CA MET A 1 -32.78 34.15 -3.99
C MET A 1 -32.01 33.44 -2.90
N LEU A 2 -31.54 34.23 -1.93
CA LEU A 2 -30.71 33.82 -0.79
C LEU A 2 -31.64 33.38 0.34
N ASN A 3 -31.43 32.18 0.89
CA ASN A 3 -32.00 31.81 2.19
C ASN A 3 -30.86 31.61 3.18
N HIS A 4 -30.66 32.66 3.97
CA HIS A 4 -29.82 32.73 5.15
C HIS A 4 -30.53 31.96 6.28
N ASN A 5 -30.04 30.79 6.64
CA ASN A 5 -30.46 30.11 7.88
C ASN A 5 -29.38 30.28 8.94
N THR A 6 -29.56 31.31 9.77
CA THR A 6 -28.84 31.53 11.02
C THR A 6 -29.42 30.62 12.10
N GLY A 7 -28.75 29.50 12.37
CA GLY A 7 -29.04 28.64 13.52
C GLY A 7 -28.25 29.09 14.74
N THR A 8 -28.88 29.84 15.63
CA THR A 8 -28.37 30.18 16.97
C THR A 8 -28.52 28.95 17.88
N CYS A 9 -27.39 28.36 18.29
CA CYS A 9 -27.39 27.30 19.29
C CYS A 9 -27.37 27.96 20.68
N SER A 10 -28.52 27.93 21.35
CA SER A 10 -28.71 28.41 22.71
C SER A 10 -28.05 27.45 23.72
N THR A 11 -27.08 27.97 24.45
CA THR A 11 -26.50 27.35 25.65
C THR A 11 -27.50 27.44 26.80
N ASN A 12 -28.32 26.41 26.96
CA ASN A 12 -29.15 26.25 28.16
C ASN A 12 -28.32 25.63 29.29
N THR A 13 -27.75 26.50 30.11
CA THR A 13 -27.39 26.24 31.49
C THR A 13 -28.64 25.92 32.29
N SER A 14 -28.83 24.65 32.65
CA SER A 14 -29.77 24.24 33.69
C SER A 14 -29.00 23.57 34.81
N GLU A 15 -28.65 24.43 35.77
CA GLU A 15 -28.12 24.11 37.09
C GLU A 15 -29.18 23.31 37.87
N LYS A 16 -29.07 21.98 37.87
CA LYS A 16 -29.93 21.12 38.68
C LYS A 16 -29.19 20.73 39.96
N LYS A 17 -29.41 21.55 40.99
CA LYS A 17 -28.96 21.35 42.37
C LYS A 17 -29.74 20.17 42.98
N ILE A 18 -29.15 18.99 42.96
CA ILE A 18 -29.68 17.80 43.64
C ILE A 18 -28.81 17.56 44.88
N THR A 19 -29.27 18.11 46.00
CA THR A 19 -28.93 17.66 47.36
C THR A 19 -29.54 16.28 47.58
N GLY A 20 -28.84 15.25 47.12
CA GLY A 20 -29.09 13.85 47.44
C GLY A 20 -27.91 13.32 48.22
N SER A 21 -28.16 12.91 49.47
CA SER A 21 -27.23 12.25 50.38
C SER A 21 -26.38 11.21 49.63
N GLN A 22 -25.11 11.54 49.37
CA GLN A 22 -24.15 10.59 48.85
C GLN A 22 -23.85 9.59 49.96
N ILE A 23 -24.46 8.41 49.85
CA ILE A 23 -23.93 7.21 50.47
C ILE A 23 -22.57 7.00 49.81
N VAL A 24 -21.52 7.45 50.50
CA VAL A 24 -20.14 7.18 50.16
C VAL A 24 -19.94 5.69 50.35
N TYR A 25 -20.25 4.91 49.33
CA TYR A 25 -19.66 3.58 49.20
C TYR A 25 -18.17 3.83 49.08
N LYS A 26 -17.44 3.66 50.20
CA LYS A 26 -16.03 3.31 50.17
C LYS A 26 -15.96 2.02 49.36
N GLN A 27 -15.88 2.14 48.03
CA GLN A 27 -15.26 1.14 47.20
C GLN A 27 -13.85 1.03 47.76
N GLY A 28 -13.66 0.03 48.63
CA GLY A 28 -12.34 -0.44 48.99
C GLY A 28 -11.70 -0.86 47.69
N SER A 29 -10.99 0.09 47.10
CA SER A 29 -10.13 -0.11 45.95
C SER A 29 -9.02 -1.05 46.42
N PHE A 30 -9.33 -2.35 46.45
CA PHE A 30 -8.35 -3.38 46.15
C PHE A 30 -7.98 -3.16 44.69
N GLY A 31 -7.20 -2.10 44.47
CA GLY A 31 -6.55 -1.80 43.21
C GLY A 31 -5.51 -2.88 43.02
N VAL A 32 -5.96 -4.06 42.59
CA VAL A 32 -5.08 -5.00 41.91
C VAL A 32 -4.51 -4.19 40.76
N PRO A 33 -3.22 -3.89 40.78
CA PRO A 33 -2.72 -2.86 39.90
C PRO A 33 -2.82 -3.39 38.47
N TYR A 34 -3.40 -2.58 37.58
CA TYR A 34 -3.79 -2.96 36.20
C TYR A 34 -2.71 -3.70 35.39
N TYR A 35 -1.44 -3.53 35.74
CA TYR A 35 -0.34 -4.27 35.10
C TYR A 35 -0.39 -5.78 35.37
N GLN A 36 -0.88 -6.23 36.53
CA GLN A 36 -0.94 -7.65 36.89
C GLN A 36 -2.00 -8.40 36.07
N THR A 37 -3.14 -7.77 35.79
CA THR A 37 -4.21 -8.38 34.97
C THR A 37 -3.81 -8.45 33.51
N ILE A 38 -3.14 -7.42 32.97
CA ILE A 38 -2.60 -7.44 31.60
C ILE A 38 -1.54 -8.54 31.46
N LEU A 39 -0.62 -8.65 32.42
CA LEU A 39 0.45 -9.65 32.39
C LEU A 39 -0.10 -11.08 32.52
N ALA A 40 -1.06 -11.31 33.41
CA ALA A 40 -1.75 -12.60 33.52
C ALA A 40 -2.48 -12.95 32.21
N GLY A 41 -3.14 -11.98 31.57
CA GLY A 41 -3.78 -12.17 30.26
C GLY A 41 -2.80 -12.60 29.18
N ILE A 42 -1.64 -11.94 29.09
CA ILE A 42 -0.59 -12.27 28.11
C ILE A 42 -0.05 -13.69 28.35
N ILE A 43 0.23 -14.05 29.62
CA ILE A 43 0.72 -15.40 29.97
C ILE A 43 -0.31 -16.46 29.59
N VAL A 44 -1.60 -16.22 29.86
CA VAL A 44 -2.68 -17.15 29.49
C VAL A 44 -2.77 -17.31 27.97
N ILE A 45 -2.68 -16.22 27.20
CA ILE A 45 -2.69 -16.29 25.73
C ILE A 45 -1.50 -17.10 25.22
N ILE A 46 -0.28 -16.84 25.73
CA ILE A 46 0.93 -17.58 25.35
C ILE A 46 0.80 -19.06 25.71
N ALA A 47 0.35 -19.37 26.94
CA ALA A 47 0.16 -20.75 27.39
C ALA A 47 -0.86 -21.49 26.53
N LEU A 48 -1.97 -20.83 26.17
CA LEU A 48 -2.99 -21.39 25.31
C LEU A 48 -2.49 -21.58 23.86
N SER A 49 -1.70 -20.64 23.34
CA SER A 49 -1.03 -20.78 22.03
C SER A 49 -0.04 -21.94 22.01
N ILE A 50 0.75 -22.12 23.08
CA ILE A 50 1.67 -23.27 23.21
C ILE A 50 0.89 -24.58 23.32
N LEU A 51 -0.20 -24.60 24.09
CA LEU A 51 -1.05 -25.78 24.24
C LEU A 51 -1.66 -26.19 22.88
N VAL A 52 -2.21 -25.22 22.15
CA VAL A 52 -2.68 -25.41 20.78
C VAL A 52 -1.53 -25.90 19.89
N GLY A 53 -0.34 -25.32 20.02
CA GLY A 53 0.86 -25.76 19.30
C GLY A 53 1.19 -27.24 19.52
N ILE A 54 1.16 -27.71 20.78
CA ILE A 54 1.55 -29.08 21.13
C ILE A 54 0.47 -30.09 20.69
N PHE A 55 -0.81 -29.78 20.85
CA PHE A 55 -1.89 -30.74 20.61
C PHE A 55 -2.46 -30.68 19.19
N ILE A 56 -2.61 -29.49 18.63
CA ILE A 56 -3.31 -29.29 17.36
C ILE A 56 -2.34 -29.46 16.18
N VAL A 57 -1.11 -28.93 16.26
CA VAL A 57 -0.14 -29.01 15.14
C VAL A 57 0.19 -30.44 14.69
N PRO A 58 0.42 -31.45 15.57
CA PRO A 58 0.70 -32.81 15.12
C PRO A 58 -0.45 -33.43 14.32
N ILE A 59 -1.69 -33.08 14.68
CA ILE A 59 -2.90 -33.51 13.97
C ILE A 59 -2.97 -32.81 12.62
N LEU A 60 -2.68 -31.51 12.55
CA LEU A 60 -2.67 -30.76 11.28
C LEU A 60 -1.65 -31.28 10.27
N ILE A 61 -0.48 -31.74 10.74
CA ILE A 61 0.59 -32.28 9.87
C ILE A 61 0.14 -33.56 9.14
N HIS A 62 -0.78 -34.33 9.71
CA HIS A 62 -1.30 -35.55 9.07
C HIS A 62 -2.36 -35.27 8.00
N VAL A 63 -2.91 -34.05 7.94
CA VAL A 63 -3.92 -33.67 6.95
C VAL A 63 -3.21 -33.36 5.62
N PRO A 64 -3.64 -33.96 4.50
CA PRO A 64 -3.02 -33.70 3.20
C PRO A 64 -3.14 -32.22 2.80
N VAL A 65 -2.07 -31.70 2.19
CA VAL A 65 -1.93 -30.28 1.80
C VAL A 65 -3.12 -29.76 0.99
N ILE A 66 -3.68 -30.59 0.11
CA ILE A 66 -4.83 -30.27 -0.74
C ILE A 66 -6.05 -29.84 0.10
N ILE A 67 -6.29 -30.46 1.26
CA ILE A 67 -7.42 -30.11 2.13
C ILE A 67 -7.22 -28.70 2.72
N TRP A 68 -5.99 -28.34 3.09
CA TRP A 68 -5.67 -27.00 3.60
C TRP A 68 -5.89 -25.93 2.56
N GLU A 69 -5.46 -26.16 1.32
CA GLU A 69 -5.67 -25.22 0.22
C GLU A 69 -7.17 -24.95 -0.01
N ILE A 70 -7.98 -26.02 -0.13
CA ILE A 70 -9.42 -25.89 -0.33
C ILE A 70 -10.06 -25.13 0.83
N LEU A 71 -9.70 -25.46 2.08
CA LEU A 71 -10.22 -24.78 3.26
C LEU A 71 -9.90 -23.28 3.23
N PHE A 72 -8.64 -22.90 2.95
CA PHE A 72 -8.25 -21.49 2.91
C PHE A 72 -8.86 -20.73 1.73
N TYR A 73 -9.04 -21.36 0.57
CA TYR A 73 -9.78 -20.76 -0.54
C TYR A 73 -11.25 -20.53 -0.17
N ILE A 74 -11.91 -21.49 0.47
CA ILE A 74 -13.30 -21.31 0.93
C ILE A 74 -13.39 -20.16 1.95
N ILE A 75 -12.50 -20.12 2.94
CA ILE A 75 -12.49 -19.06 3.95
C ILE A 75 -12.24 -17.69 3.31
N SER A 76 -11.26 -17.57 2.42
CA SER A 76 -10.94 -16.30 1.76
C SER A 76 -12.10 -15.80 0.88
N VAL A 77 -12.71 -16.68 0.07
CA VAL A 77 -13.90 -16.34 -0.74
C VAL A 77 -15.08 -15.99 0.15
N PHE A 78 -15.29 -16.71 1.25
CA PHE A 78 -16.36 -16.41 2.20
C PHE A 78 -16.21 -15.00 2.80
N LEU A 79 -15.01 -14.68 3.27
CA LEU A 79 -14.67 -13.34 3.79
C LEU A 79 -14.83 -12.25 2.72
N MET A 80 -14.49 -12.53 1.47
CA MET A 80 -14.59 -11.56 0.37
C MET A 80 -16.00 -11.34 -0.17
N ILE A 81 -16.95 -12.27 0.02
CA ILE A 81 -18.30 -12.16 -0.59
C ILE A 81 -19.38 -11.90 0.45
N PHE A 82 -19.36 -12.59 1.59
CA PHE A 82 -20.49 -12.59 2.53
C PHE A 82 -20.36 -11.57 3.64
N ILE A 83 -19.15 -11.06 3.88
CA ILE A 83 -18.87 -10.12 4.96
C ILE A 83 -18.81 -8.69 4.40
N SER A 84 -19.55 -7.77 5.00
CA SER A 84 -19.60 -6.34 4.59
C SER A 84 -18.59 -5.45 5.33
N ASN A 85 -17.80 -6.00 6.25
CA ASN A 85 -16.80 -5.24 6.99
C ASN A 85 -15.53 -5.07 6.15
N SER A 86 -15.15 -3.83 5.87
CA SER A 86 -13.98 -3.50 5.03
C SER A 86 -12.68 -4.17 5.47
N TRP A 87 -12.44 -4.26 6.78
CA TRP A 87 -11.24 -4.91 7.32
C TRP A 87 -11.23 -6.41 7.07
N LEU A 88 -12.38 -7.07 7.20
CA LEU A 88 -12.51 -8.51 6.98
C LEU A 88 -12.42 -8.86 5.50
N ILE A 89 -12.89 -7.99 4.62
CA ILE A 89 -12.75 -8.15 3.17
C ILE A 89 -11.29 -8.02 2.77
N PHE A 90 -10.59 -7.01 3.30
CA PHE A 90 -9.16 -6.85 3.11
C PHE A 90 -8.38 -8.08 3.60
N LEU A 91 -8.74 -8.60 4.78
CA LEU A 91 -8.20 -9.86 5.29
C LEU A 91 -8.52 -11.05 4.37
N GLY A 92 -9.71 -11.09 3.77
CA GLY A 92 -10.09 -12.06 2.75
C GLY A 92 -9.19 -12.00 1.52
N CYS A 93 -8.87 -10.80 1.03
CA CYS A 93 -7.94 -10.62 -0.08
C CYS A 93 -6.51 -11.03 0.29
N LEU A 94 -6.05 -10.69 1.50
CA LEU A 94 -4.72 -11.08 1.99
C LEU A 94 -4.59 -12.60 2.17
N THR A 95 -5.61 -13.24 2.73
CA THR A 95 -5.65 -14.71 2.87
C THR A 95 -5.71 -15.39 1.51
N PHE A 96 -6.41 -14.81 0.53
CA PHE A 96 -6.42 -15.31 -0.85
C PHE A 96 -5.02 -15.29 -1.48
N VAL A 97 -4.30 -14.16 -1.44
CA VAL A 97 -2.93 -14.10 -2.01
C VAL A 97 -1.95 -14.99 -1.24
N ALA A 98 -2.10 -15.11 0.09
CA ALA A 98 -1.29 -16.02 0.88
C ALA A 98 -1.51 -17.48 0.48
N THR A 99 -2.78 -17.88 0.27
CA THR A 99 -3.15 -19.22 -0.19
C THR A 99 -2.63 -19.48 -1.60
N LEU A 100 -2.77 -18.51 -2.51
CA LEU A 100 -2.26 -18.62 -3.87
C LEU A 100 -0.74 -18.73 -3.91
N SER A 101 -0.05 -17.95 -3.09
CA SER A 101 1.42 -18.02 -2.94
C SER A 101 1.85 -19.38 -2.38
N PHE A 102 1.10 -19.91 -1.42
CA PHE A 102 1.32 -21.25 -0.88
C PHE A 102 1.15 -22.31 -1.97
N THR A 103 0.06 -22.28 -2.73
CA THR A 103 -0.19 -23.21 -3.86
C THR A 103 0.92 -23.16 -4.90
N ILE A 104 1.37 -21.96 -5.29
CA ILE A 104 2.48 -21.80 -6.25
C ILE A 104 3.78 -22.36 -5.71
N THR A 105 4.07 -22.13 -4.43
CA THR A 105 5.29 -22.62 -3.79
C THR A 105 5.33 -24.15 -3.74
N TYR A 106 4.19 -24.80 -3.47
CA TYR A 106 4.13 -26.26 -3.37
C TYR A 106 4.01 -26.96 -4.73
N HIS A 107 3.14 -26.47 -5.62
CA HIS A 107 2.84 -27.15 -6.88
C HIS A 107 3.70 -26.67 -8.06
N PHE A 108 4.11 -25.40 -8.08
CA PHE A 108 4.71 -24.74 -9.24
C PHE A 108 6.10 -24.13 -8.97
N SER A 109 6.81 -24.62 -7.96
CA SER A 109 8.13 -24.09 -7.54
C SER A 109 9.16 -23.92 -8.68
N ARG A 110 9.04 -24.71 -9.76
CA ARG A 110 9.96 -24.67 -10.90
C ARG A 110 9.56 -23.71 -12.03
N GLU A 111 8.34 -23.20 -12.04
CA GLU A 111 7.85 -22.37 -13.15
C GLU A 111 8.12 -20.88 -12.91
N LYS A 112 8.98 -20.29 -13.77
CA LYS A 112 9.36 -18.87 -13.68
C LYS A 112 8.19 -17.89 -13.87
N TYR A 113 7.11 -18.32 -14.50
CA TYR A 113 5.96 -17.49 -14.83
C TYR A 113 4.77 -17.63 -13.86
N ALA A 114 4.86 -18.54 -12.88
CA ALA A 114 3.75 -18.81 -11.97
C ALA A 114 3.32 -17.56 -11.19
N GLY A 115 4.27 -16.74 -10.74
CA GLY A 115 3.98 -15.48 -10.04
C GLY A 115 3.23 -14.46 -10.89
N LEU A 116 3.56 -14.35 -12.19
CA LEU A 116 2.89 -13.41 -13.10
C LEU A 116 1.44 -13.84 -13.37
N VAL A 117 1.22 -15.15 -13.55
CA VAL A 117 -0.14 -15.72 -13.67
C VAL A 117 -0.94 -15.48 -12.38
N ALA A 118 -0.30 -15.63 -11.22
CA ALA A 118 -0.91 -15.33 -9.92
C ALA A 118 -1.40 -13.89 -9.83
N SER A 119 -0.55 -12.93 -10.21
CA SER A 119 -0.90 -11.50 -10.18
C SER A 119 -2.09 -11.19 -11.09
N TRP A 120 -2.19 -11.83 -12.26
CA TRP A 120 -3.38 -11.70 -13.11
C TRP A 120 -4.64 -12.27 -12.47
N ILE A 121 -4.56 -13.46 -11.85
CA ILE A 121 -5.70 -14.07 -11.15
C ILE A 121 -6.15 -13.14 -10.02
N CYS A 122 -5.22 -12.66 -9.19
CA CYS A 122 -5.50 -11.69 -8.12
C CYS A 122 -6.14 -10.41 -8.68
N PHE A 123 -5.63 -9.85 -9.79
CA PHE A 123 -6.20 -8.67 -10.42
C PHE A 123 -7.68 -8.87 -10.77
N PHE A 124 -8.04 -9.95 -11.46
CA PHE A 124 -9.42 -10.19 -11.86
C PHE A 124 -10.34 -10.45 -10.67
N VAL A 125 -9.90 -11.28 -9.71
CA VAL A 125 -10.69 -11.60 -8.50
C VAL A 125 -10.91 -10.34 -7.66
N TRP A 126 -9.86 -9.55 -7.41
CA TRP A 126 -9.98 -8.34 -6.60
C TRP A 126 -10.73 -7.22 -7.31
N THR A 127 -10.60 -7.12 -8.65
CA THR A 127 -11.43 -6.19 -9.44
C THR A 127 -12.91 -6.55 -9.30
N PHE A 128 -13.26 -7.83 -9.40
CA PHE A 128 -14.63 -8.30 -9.19
C PHE A 128 -15.14 -7.97 -7.78
N VAL A 129 -14.35 -8.27 -6.74
CA VAL A 129 -14.71 -7.97 -5.35
C VAL A 129 -14.85 -6.46 -5.11
N ALA A 130 -13.95 -5.65 -5.67
CA ALA A 130 -13.99 -4.19 -5.55
C ALA A 130 -15.24 -3.60 -6.22
N LEU A 131 -15.64 -4.13 -7.37
CA LEU A 131 -16.86 -3.73 -8.07
C LEU A 131 -18.12 -4.21 -7.34
N TYR A 132 -18.11 -5.43 -6.81
CA TYR A 132 -19.26 -6.01 -6.11
C TYR A 132 -19.54 -5.30 -4.79
N GLN A 133 -18.50 -5.10 -3.97
CA GLN A 133 -18.64 -4.51 -2.63
C GLN A 133 -18.42 -2.99 -2.57
N GLN A 134 -17.96 -2.36 -3.66
CA GLN A 134 -17.67 -0.92 -3.72
C GLN A 134 -16.61 -0.45 -2.68
N HIS A 135 -15.72 -1.34 -2.23
CA HIS A 135 -14.67 -1.01 -1.27
C HIS A 135 -13.37 -0.57 -1.96
N ARG A 136 -12.82 0.56 -1.48
CA ARG A 136 -11.59 1.18 -1.99
C ARG A 136 -10.34 0.32 -1.75
N GLU A 137 -10.28 -0.38 -0.63
CA GLU A 137 -9.12 -1.21 -0.27
C GLU A 137 -8.91 -2.39 -1.23
N ALA A 138 -10.01 -3.03 -1.65
CA ALA A 138 -9.95 -4.06 -2.68
C ALA A 138 -9.51 -3.49 -4.04
N GLY A 139 -9.93 -2.25 -4.36
CA GLY A 139 -9.44 -1.52 -5.54
C GLY A 139 -7.93 -1.23 -5.49
N TYR A 140 -7.39 -0.90 -4.31
CA TYR A 140 -5.94 -0.73 -4.11
C TYR A 140 -5.18 -2.02 -4.39
N LEU A 141 -5.65 -3.14 -3.82
CA LEU A 141 -5.04 -4.44 -4.06
C LEU A 141 -5.14 -4.84 -5.54
N ALA A 142 -6.28 -4.60 -6.20
CA ALA A 142 -6.45 -4.89 -7.62
C ALA A 142 -5.45 -4.12 -8.48
N VAL A 143 -5.32 -2.80 -8.31
CA VAL A 143 -4.34 -2.01 -9.08
C VAL A 143 -2.90 -2.43 -8.75
N MET A 144 -2.61 -2.80 -7.50
CA MET A 144 -1.30 -3.33 -7.12
C MET A 144 -1.00 -4.67 -7.80
N ALA A 145 -2.00 -5.56 -7.90
CA ALA A 145 -1.88 -6.81 -8.66
C ALA A 145 -1.69 -6.56 -10.15
N LEU A 146 -2.34 -5.54 -10.72
CA LEU A 146 -2.14 -5.14 -12.11
C LEU A 146 -0.71 -4.66 -12.37
N GLU A 147 -0.20 -3.75 -11.54
CA GLU A 147 1.20 -3.28 -11.62
C GLU A 147 2.17 -4.44 -11.43
N SER A 148 1.87 -5.36 -10.50
CA SER A 148 2.67 -6.58 -10.31
C SER A 148 2.65 -7.50 -11.53
N ALA A 149 1.50 -7.65 -12.19
CA ALA A 149 1.37 -8.42 -13.43
C ALA A 149 2.14 -7.77 -14.60
N LEU A 150 2.32 -6.45 -14.57
CA LEU A 150 3.18 -5.70 -15.49
C LEU A 150 4.68 -5.79 -15.15
N GLY A 151 5.04 -6.54 -14.11
CA GLY A 151 6.42 -6.84 -13.75
C GLY A 151 7.00 -5.95 -12.65
N PHE A 152 6.20 -5.12 -12.00
CA PHE A 152 6.61 -4.36 -10.82
C PHE A 152 6.72 -5.29 -9.60
N VAL A 153 7.82 -5.20 -8.85
CA VAL A 153 8.08 -6.08 -7.70
C VAL A 153 8.56 -5.25 -6.51
N ILE A 154 7.97 -5.52 -5.35
CA ILE A 154 8.43 -5.01 -4.05
C ILE A 154 8.89 -6.21 -3.24
N PHE A 155 10.16 -6.20 -2.83
CA PHE A 155 10.71 -7.18 -1.90
C PHE A 155 10.95 -6.50 -0.56
N VAL A 156 10.33 -7.04 0.50
CA VAL A 156 10.47 -6.54 1.88
C VAL A 156 11.35 -7.53 2.64
N GLY A 157 12.61 -7.17 2.85
CA GLY A 157 13.54 -7.88 3.72
C GLY A 157 13.56 -7.33 5.15
N GLN A 158 14.34 -7.94 6.04
CA GLN A 158 14.34 -7.64 7.48
C GLN A 158 14.69 -6.18 7.85
N LEU A 159 15.40 -5.44 6.98
CA LEU A 159 15.71 -4.00 7.14
C LEU A 159 15.82 -3.26 5.80
N VAL A 160 15.45 -3.91 4.69
CA VAL A 160 15.67 -3.37 3.34
C VAL A 160 14.41 -3.56 2.54
N ILE A 161 13.92 -2.48 1.95
CA ILE A 161 12.85 -2.52 0.96
C ILE A 161 13.52 -2.35 -0.40
N VAL A 162 13.48 -3.41 -1.20
CA VAL A 162 13.95 -3.36 -2.59
C VAL A 162 12.73 -3.18 -3.47
N ILE A 163 12.72 -2.11 -4.25
CA ILE A 163 11.64 -1.79 -5.18
C ILE A 163 12.24 -1.80 -6.58
N GLY A 164 11.62 -2.52 -7.50
CA GLY A 164 12.14 -2.60 -8.87
C GLY A 164 11.21 -3.36 -9.80
N PHE A 165 11.81 -3.89 -10.85
CA PHE A 165 11.10 -4.64 -11.88
C PHE A 165 11.74 -6.02 -12.06
N GLN A 166 10.94 -7.00 -12.47
CA GLN A 166 11.40 -8.38 -12.64
C GLN A 166 12.47 -8.51 -13.74
N ASN A 167 12.36 -7.72 -14.81
CA ASN A 167 13.31 -7.69 -15.91
C ASN A 167 13.55 -6.26 -16.38
N GLU A 168 14.81 -5.96 -16.71
CA GLU A 168 15.25 -4.66 -17.24
C GLU A 168 14.48 -4.24 -18.50
N LYS A 169 14.25 -5.19 -19.40
CA LYS A 169 13.52 -4.96 -20.67
C LYS A 169 12.05 -4.52 -20.47
N ILE A 170 11.45 -4.83 -19.32
CA ILE A 170 10.03 -4.54 -19.05
C ILE A 170 9.87 -3.14 -18.44
N ILE A 171 10.91 -2.56 -17.84
CA ILE A 171 10.89 -1.25 -17.17
C ILE A 171 10.22 -0.16 -18.01
N PRO A 172 10.63 0.11 -19.28
CA PRO A 172 10.01 1.19 -20.05
C PRO A 172 8.53 0.91 -20.34
N SER A 173 8.17 -0.34 -20.63
CA SER A 173 6.77 -0.72 -20.89
C SER A 173 5.90 -0.56 -19.65
N ALA A 174 6.39 -1.00 -18.49
CA ALA A 174 5.68 -0.85 -17.22
C ALA A 174 5.55 0.63 -16.83
N THR A 175 6.61 1.42 -16.99
CA THR A 175 6.58 2.87 -16.70
C THR A 175 5.54 3.60 -17.56
N ILE A 176 5.45 3.28 -18.85
CA ILE A 176 4.43 3.84 -19.75
C ILE A 176 3.02 3.37 -19.35
N ALA A 177 2.86 2.10 -18.97
CA ALA A 177 1.59 1.58 -18.50
C ALA A 177 1.12 2.29 -17.21
N SER A 178 2.01 2.49 -16.23
CA SER A 178 1.70 3.24 -15.00
C SER A 178 1.38 4.71 -15.29
N PHE A 179 2.04 5.32 -16.28
CA PHE A 179 1.68 6.66 -16.75
C PHE A 179 0.27 6.70 -17.36
N ILE A 180 -0.10 5.71 -18.18
CA ILE A 180 -1.46 5.59 -18.73
C ILE A 180 -2.48 5.39 -17.60
N LEU A 181 -2.18 4.55 -16.60
CA LEU A 181 -3.03 4.35 -15.42
C LEU A 181 -3.20 5.64 -14.62
N LEU A 182 -2.14 6.42 -14.45
CA LEU A 182 -2.20 7.75 -13.85
C LEU A 182 -3.11 8.69 -14.65
N LEU A 183 -2.95 8.75 -15.98
CA LEU A 183 -3.82 9.58 -16.84
C LEU A 183 -5.29 9.17 -16.74
N ILE A 184 -5.57 7.87 -16.75
CA ILE A 184 -6.93 7.34 -16.55
C ILE A 184 -7.45 7.79 -15.18
N GLY A 185 -6.66 7.64 -14.11
CA GLY A 185 -7.01 8.10 -12.77
C GLY A 185 -7.34 9.61 -12.74
N CYS A 186 -6.54 10.44 -13.41
CA CYS A 186 -6.76 11.88 -13.51
C CYS A 186 -8.05 12.22 -14.27
N ILE A 187 -8.31 11.56 -15.40
CA ILE A 187 -9.54 11.75 -16.18
C ILE A 187 -10.76 11.36 -15.34
N LEU A 188 -10.70 10.22 -14.64
CA LEU A 188 -11.77 9.76 -13.76
C LEU A 188 -12.04 10.72 -12.60
N HIS A 189 -10.98 11.32 -12.03
CA HIS A 189 -11.11 12.34 -10.99
C HIS A 189 -11.77 13.62 -11.50
N ILE A 190 -11.34 14.13 -12.66
CA ILE A 190 -11.89 15.36 -13.27
C ILE A 190 -13.36 15.19 -13.64
N GLN A 191 -13.76 14.03 -14.15
CA GLN A 191 -15.14 13.80 -14.55
C GLN A 191 -16.13 13.84 -13.38
N GLN A 192 -15.67 13.68 -12.14
CA GLN A 192 -16.47 13.64 -10.90
C GLN A 192 -17.73 12.75 -10.96
N ARG A 193 -17.85 11.89 -11.98
CA ARG A 193 -19.01 11.00 -12.14
C ARG A 193 -18.86 9.86 -11.16
N SER A 194 -19.78 9.81 -10.20
CA SER A 194 -19.96 8.69 -9.28
C SER A 194 -20.59 7.49 -10.01
N ASN A 195 -19.88 6.97 -11.00
CA ASN A 195 -20.22 5.69 -11.61
C ASN A 195 -19.76 4.57 -10.67
N ILE A 196 -20.60 3.55 -10.52
CA ILE A 196 -20.31 2.37 -9.70
C ILE A 196 -19.00 1.68 -10.10
N LEU A 197 -18.55 1.86 -11.35
CA LEU A 197 -17.31 1.29 -11.85
C LEU A 197 -16.06 2.09 -11.48
N THR A 198 -16.17 3.39 -11.20
CA THR A 198 -15.00 4.28 -11.11
C THR A 198 -14.59 4.54 -9.66
N ILE A 199 -15.57 4.62 -8.76
CA ILE A 199 -15.38 4.96 -7.34
C ILE A 199 -14.28 4.14 -6.64
N PRO A 200 -14.22 2.80 -6.76
CA PRO A 200 -13.21 2.02 -6.04
C PRO A 200 -11.78 2.18 -6.60
N PHE A 201 -11.63 2.60 -7.87
CA PHE A 201 -10.32 2.61 -8.55
C PHE A 201 -9.67 3.99 -8.66
N THR A 202 -10.41 5.11 -8.53
CA THR A 202 -9.85 6.45 -8.73
C THR A 202 -8.64 6.73 -7.84
N ARG A 203 -8.75 6.48 -6.53
CA ARG A 203 -7.62 6.73 -5.59
C ARG A 203 -6.44 5.77 -5.80
N PRO A 204 -6.66 4.44 -5.93
CA PRO A 204 -5.60 3.50 -6.30
C PRO A 204 -4.81 3.87 -7.54
N LEU A 205 -5.49 4.21 -8.64
CA LEU A 205 -4.87 4.55 -9.92
C LEU A 205 -3.99 5.79 -9.82
N LEU A 206 -4.48 6.83 -9.14
CA LEU A 206 -3.71 8.06 -8.91
C LEU A 206 -2.48 7.80 -8.05
N PHE A 207 -2.62 7.03 -6.97
CA PHE A 207 -1.51 6.77 -6.04
C PHE A 207 -0.47 5.81 -6.62
N LEU A 208 -0.88 4.59 -6.99
CA LEU A 208 0.03 3.56 -7.49
C LEU A 208 0.58 3.92 -8.87
N GLY A 209 -0.26 4.47 -9.76
CA GLY A 209 0.19 4.92 -11.08
C GLY A 209 1.28 5.99 -10.98
N THR A 210 1.10 7.00 -10.10
CA THR A 210 2.14 8.01 -9.83
C THR A 210 3.39 7.37 -9.24
N PHE A 211 3.23 6.50 -8.24
CA PHE A 211 4.35 5.86 -7.55
C PHE A 211 5.20 5.01 -8.48
N VAL A 212 4.60 4.07 -9.21
CA VAL A 212 5.31 3.17 -10.12
C VAL A 212 5.89 3.92 -11.32
N TYR A 213 5.16 4.92 -11.83
CA TYR A 213 5.69 5.80 -12.89
C TYR A 213 6.97 6.50 -12.48
N PHE A 214 7.00 7.16 -11.32
CA PHE A 214 8.21 7.87 -10.88
C PHE A 214 9.36 6.93 -10.52
N ILE A 215 9.08 5.77 -9.92
CA ILE A 215 10.11 4.74 -9.68
C ILE A 215 10.69 4.25 -11.02
N GLY A 216 9.83 4.01 -12.02
CA GLY A 216 10.26 3.66 -13.37
C GLY A 216 11.15 4.73 -14.00
N MET A 217 10.74 6.00 -13.91
CA MET A 217 11.54 7.13 -14.42
C MET A 217 12.87 7.31 -13.67
N LEU A 218 12.89 7.12 -12.34
CA LEU A 218 14.12 7.13 -11.53
C LEU A 218 15.11 6.08 -12.06
N ILE A 219 14.66 4.83 -12.21
CA ILE A 219 15.50 3.73 -12.70
C ILE A 219 15.98 4.01 -14.13
N LEU A 220 15.09 4.44 -15.03
CA LEU A 220 15.44 4.74 -16.43
C LEU A 220 16.38 5.94 -16.58
N THR A 221 16.34 6.88 -15.63
CA THR A 221 17.24 8.04 -15.63
C THR A 221 18.54 7.80 -14.89
N SER A 222 18.69 6.69 -14.17
CA SER A 222 19.92 6.37 -13.43
C SER A 222 21.09 6.09 -14.37
N ARG A 223 22.29 6.58 -14.03
CA ARG A 223 23.52 6.38 -14.81
C ARG A 223 24.01 4.92 -14.80
N LEU A 224 23.56 4.16 -13.80
CA LEU A 224 23.88 2.74 -13.63
C LEU A 224 23.18 1.84 -14.64
N TYR A 225 22.26 2.37 -15.45
CA TYR A 225 21.59 1.59 -16.48
C TYR A 225 22.44 1.51 -17.76
N ASP A 226 23.18 0.42 -17.90
CA ASP A 226 24.22 0.27 -18.93
C ASP A 226 23.66 0.23 -20.36
N GLU A 227 22.47 -0.33 -20.60
CA GLU A 227 21.92 -0.43 -21.97
C GLU A 227 21.63 0.95 -22.61
N TRP A 228 21.30 1.97 -21.83
CA TRP A 228 21.02 3.32 -22.34
C TRP A 228 22.25 4.22 -22.38
N ARG A 229 23.36 3.81 -21.76
CA ARG A 229 24.61 4.57 -21.76
C ARG A 229 25.14 4.82 -23.17
N GLU A 230 24.93 3.88 -24.08
CA GLU A 230 25.35 4.00 -25.48
C GLU A 230 24.51 5.03 -26.26
N LYS A 231 23.26 5.30 -25.83
CA LYS A 231 22.32 6.20 -26.50
C LYS A 231 22.17 7.52 -25.74
N LYS A 232 23.24 8.32 -25.73
CA LYS A 232 23.33 9.63 -25.05
C LYS A 232 22.10 10.52 -25.26
N TYR A 233 21.50 10.52 -26.45
CA TYR A 233 20.31 11.33 -26.76
C TYR A 233 19.07 10.92 -25.95
N ILE A 234 18.82 9.62 -25.82
CA ILE A 234 17.62 9.11 -25.11
C ILE A 234 17.74 9.39 -23.63
N PHE A 235 18.95 9.25 -23.07
CA PHE A 235 19.23 9.61 -21.69
C PHE A 235 18.85 11.07 -21.39
N TRP A 236 19.29 12.02 -22.22
CA TRP A 236 18.94 13.44 -22.03
C TRP A 236 17.44 13.70 -22.12
N ILE A 237 16.74 13.05 -23.06
CA ILE A 237 15.28 13.15 -23.15
C ILE A 237 14.62 12.66 -21.85
N LEU A 238 15.02 11.51 -21.33
CA LEU A 238 14.44 10.96 -20.10
C LEU A 238 14.68 11.86 -18.88
N GLN A 239 15.84 12.52 -18.78
CA GLN A 239 16.08 13.52 -17.74
C GLN A 239 15.12 14.71 -17.86
N ILE A 240 14.96 15.24 -19.08
CA ILE A 240 14.07 16.37 -19.35
C ILE A 240 12.62 15.98 -19.01
N ILE A 241 12.16 14.80 -19.45
CA ILE A 241 10.83 14.29 -19.14
C ILE A 241 10.64 14.16 -17.63
N THR A 242 11.58 13.55 -16.91
CA THR A 242 11.46 13.36 -15.45
C THR A 242 11.40 14.70 -14.71
N PHE A 243 12.22 15.66 -15.13
CA PHE A 243 12.22 17.00 -14.57
C PHE A 243 10.87 17.69 -14.76
N PHE A 244 10.35 17.70 -15.98
CA PHE A 244 9.04 18.32 -16.27
C PHE A 244 7.89 17.56 -15.63
N SER A 245 7.94 16.23 -15.56
CA SER A 245 6.92 15.44 -14.86
C SER A 245 6.91 15.72 -13.36
N GLY A 246 8.08 15.85 -12.73
CA GLY A 246 8.20 16.25 -11.32
C GLY A 246 7.58 17.61 -11.05
N LEU A 247 7.96 18.63 -11.83
CA LEU A 247 7.36 19.96 -11.76
C LEU A 247 5.84 19.91 -12.00
N ALA A 248 5.41 19.20 -13.05
CA ALA A 248 4.00 19.05 -13.38
C ALA A 248 3.22 18.49 -12.18
N THR A 249 3.69 17.45 -11.51
CA THR A 249 2.99 16.91 -10.33
C THR A 249 2.94 17.88 -9.15
N MET A 250 3.98 18.70 -8.94
CA MET A 250 3.98 19.74 -7.91
C MET A 250 3.01 20.89 -8.21
N PHE A 251 2.85 21.28 -9.49
CA PHE A 251 1.95 22.35 -9.90
C PHE A 251 0.50 21.87 -10.07
N PHE A 252 0.28 20.76 -10.77
CA PHE A 252 -1.06 20.23 -11.05
C PHE A 252 -1.69 19.53 -9.84
N GLY A 253 -0.90 18.97 -8.92
CA GLY A 253 -1.42 18.31 -7.72
C GLY A 253 -2.33 19.22 -6.89
N PRO A 254 -1.87 20.41 -6.46
CA PRO A 254 -2.71 21.41 -5.80
C PRO A 254 -3.86 21.91 -6.68
N MET A 255 -3.60 22.16 -7.96
CA MET A 255 -4.60 22.72 -8.89
C MET A 255 -5.79 21.76 -9.12
N LEU A 256 -5.55 20.45 -9.10
CA LEU A 256 -6.58 19.41 -9.23
C LEU A 256 -7.16 18.95 -7.88
N GLU A 257 -6.67 19.52 -6.77
CA GLU A 257 -7.03 19.12 -5.40
C GLU A 257 -6.77 17.61 -5.15
N ILE A 258 -5.70 17.06 -5.74
CA ILE A 258 -5.29 15.66 -5.55
C ILE A 258 -4.03 15.64 -4.67
N PRO A 259 -4.16 15.63 -3.34
CA PRO A 259 -3.00 15.72 -2.44
C PRO A 259 -2.02 14.55 -2.61
N PHE A 260 -2.51 13.39 -3.06
CA PHE A 260 -1.68 12.20 -3.27
C PHE A 260 -0.66 12.36 -4.39
N ILE A 261 -1.05 12.96 -5.53
CA ILE A 261 -0.13 13.21 -6.65
C ILE A 261 0.99 14.15 -6.21
N GLN A 262 0.62 15.22 -5.49
CA GLN A 262 1.60 16.19 -5.00
C GLN A 262 2.57 15.54 -4.00
N ALA A 263 2.06 14.76 -3.05
CA ALA A 263 2.88 14.13 -2.03
C ALA A 263 3.84 13.08 -2.62
N VAL A 264 3.32 12.16 -3.43
CA VAL A 264 4.12 11.08 -4.03
C VAL A 264 5.03 11.62 -5.12
N GLY A 265 4.52 12.41 -6.06
CA GLY A 265 5.32 13.00 -7.13
C GLY A 265 6.38 13.96 -6.61
N GLY A 266 6.03 14.79 -5.61
CA GLY A 266 6.97 15.71 -4.99
C GLY A 266 8.09 15.00 -4.23
N THR A 267 7.79 13.97 -3.45
CA THR A 267 8.82 13.19 -2.74
C THR A 267 9.73 12.45 -3.71
N MET A 268 9.17 11.81 -4.74
CA MET A 268 9.98 11.14 -5.76
C MET A 268 10.84 12.11 -6.58
N PHE A 269 10.34 13.31 -6.85
CA PHE A 269 11.12 14.35 -7.51
C PHE A 269 12.31 14.81 -6.65
N VAL A 270 12.13 14.96 -5.34
CA VAL A 270 13.24 15.28 -4.42
C VAL A 270 14.26 14.13 -4.39
N ILE A 271 13.80 12.88 -4.35
CA ILE A 271 14.69 11.70 -4.44
C ILE A 271 15.48 11.72 -5.75
N TRP A 272 14.83 12.03 -6.87
CA TRP A 272 15.49 12.15 -8.17
C TRP A 272 16.55 13.27 -8.18
N LEU A 273 16.25 14.44 -7.60
CA LEU A 273 17.23 15.53 -7.47
C LEU A 273 18.43 15.11 -6.62
N LEU A 274 18.19 14.38 -5.53
CA LEU A 274 19.25 13.86 -4.67
C LEU A 274 20.12 12.84 -5.42
N GLU A 275 19.51 11.93 -6.17
CA GLU A 275 20.21 10.97 -7.02
C GLU A 275 21.11 11.70 -8.04
N LYS A 276 20.57 12.70 -8.76
CA LYS A 276 21.36 13.49 -9.72
C LYS A 276 22.47 14.28 -9.05
N TYR A 277 22.23 14.84 -7.87
CA TYR A 277 23.26 15.52 -7.10
C TYR A 277 24.43 14.56 -6.77
N VAL A 278 24.13 13.34 -6.31
CA VAL A 278 25.15 12.33 -6.01
C VAL A 278 25.89 11.89 -7.29
N GLU A 279 25.20 11.74 -8.41
CA GLU A 279 25.81 11.32 -9.69
C GLU A 279 26.75 12.37 -10.31
N PHE A 280 26.41 13.66 -10.21
CA PHE A 280 27.18 14.74 -10.83
C PHE A 280 28.27 15.34 -9.93
N ALA A 281 28.13 15.22 -8.61
CA ALA A 281 29.14 15.75 -7.72
C ALA A 281 30.45 14.93 -7.84
N PRO A 282 31.61 15.59 -8.01
CA PRO A 282 32.91 14.93 -8.14
C PRO A 282 33.39 14.48 -6.75
N TRP A 283 32.77 13.44 -6.19
CA TRP A 283 33.20 12.87 -4.91
C TRP A 283 34.54 12.16 -5.11
N LYS A 284 35.60 12.72 -4.52
CA LYS A 284 36.90 12.04 -4.47
C LYS A 284 36.92 10.89 -3.45
N ASP A 285 36.15 11.01 -2.37
CA ASP A 285 36.12 10.04 -1.27
C ASP A 285 34.68 9.73 -0.80
N THR A 286 34.41 8.47 -0.46
CA THR A 286 33.11 7.99 0.07
C THR A 286 32.71 8.65 1.39
N PHE A 287 33.69 9.05 2.20
CA PHE A 287 33.43 9.76 3.46
C PHE A 287 32.80 11.13 3.23
N THR A 288 33.16 11.81 2.13
CA THR A 288 32.63 13.11 1.75
C THR A 288 31.17 13.03 1.29
N VAL A 289 30.76 11.89 0.72
CA VAL A 289 29.36 11.59 0.39
C VAL A 289 28.52 11.42 1.66
N VAL A 290 29.04 10.70 2.65
CA VAL A 290 28.30 10.48 3.91
C VAL A 290 28.19 11.78 4.71
N LEU A 291 29.26 12.59 4.78
CA LEU A 291 29.23 13.89 5.45
C LEU A 291 28.29 14.91 4.79
N SER A 292 28.24 14.93 3.45
CA SER A 292 27.33 15.82 2.72
C SER A 292 25.86 15.41 2.90
N LEU A 293 25.57 14.11 2.93
CA LEU A 293 24.23 13.59 3.24
C LEU A 293 23.79 13.88 4.68
N LEU A 294 24.74 13.96 5.62
CA LEU A 294 24.49 14.37 7.01
C LEU A 294 24.34 15.89 7.20
N GLY A 295 24.45 16.69 6.12
CA GLY A 295 24.35 18.15 6.19
C GLY A 295 25.50 18.82 6.94
N SER A 296 26.60 18.11 7.17
CA SER A 296 27.79 18.66 7.82
C SER A 296 28.70 19.27 6.75
N SER A 297 28.45 20.53 6.40
CA SER A 297 29.44 21.30 5.64
C SER A 297 30.52 21.80 6.60
N LYS A 298 31.75 21.33 6.43
CA LYS A 298 32.92 22.03 6.97
C LYS A 298 33.23 23.27 6.14
#